data_AF-A0A4Y3TMB2-F1
#
_entry.id   AF-A0A4Y3TMB2-F1
#
_cell.length_a   1.000
_cell.length_b   1.000
_cell.length_c   1.000
_cell.angle_alpha   90.00
_cell.angle_beta   90.00
_cell.angle_gamma   90.00
#
_symmetry.space_group_name_H-M   'P 1'
#
loop_
_entity.id
_entity.type
_entity.pdbx_description
1 polymer ?
#
loop_
_entity_poly.entity_id
_entity_poly.type
_entity_poly.pdbx_seq_one_letter_code
_entity_poly.pdbx_strand_id
1 'polypeptide(L)'
;MPASRTSRLSVRASPDELVRWNHIARSHGHVTTSDWIRSLLTSAELSGDDGSPISDELRRLRTQLSRVGNNLNQLAHSANCGDAVHCGSVLDEIETLIHRLDRILSRSRKNPSSRTAYRTCDTTVTLH
;
A
#
# COMPACT_ATOMS: atom_id res chain seq x y z
N MET A 1 25.80 16.50 -22.59
CA MET A 1 26.88 16.30 -21.61
C MET A 1 26.27 16.42 -20.22
N PRO A 2 26.42 15.42 -19.31
CA PRO A 2 25.96 15.58 -17.94
C PRO A 2 26.72 16.75 -17.30
N ALA A 3 26.01 17.61 -16.56
CA ALA A 3 26.61 18.76 -15.89
C ALA A 3 27.69 18.30 -14.89
N SER A 4 28.82 19.01 -14.87
CA SER A 4 29.92 18.72 -13.95
C SER A 4 29.50 18.93 -12.50
N ARG A 5 29.75 17.93 -11.66
CA ARG A 5 29.45 18.00 -10.22
C ARG A 5 30.54 18.82 -9.54
N THR A 6 30.20 20.02 -9.08
CA THR A 6 31.15 21.00 -8.50
C THR A 6 31.08 21.09 -6.97
N SER A 7 29.98 20.67 -6.35
CA SER A 7 29.75 20.77 -4.90
C SER A 7 29.77 19.41 -4.20
N ARG A 8 30.24 19.38 -2.95
CA ARG A 8 30.31 18.18 -2.10
C ARG A 8 29.32 18.27 -0.93
N LEU A 9 28.45 17.27 -0.82
CA LEU A 9 27.65 17.01 0.38
C LEU A 9 28.42 16.06 1.31
N SER A 10 28.52 16.39 2.60
CA SER A 10 29.17 15.55 3.61
C SER A 10 28.18 15.19 4.71
N VAL A 11 28.13 13.91 5.08
CA VAL A 11 27.27 13.38 6.14
C VAL A 11 28.17 12.64 7.13
N ARG A 12 28.00 12.90 8.43
CA ARG A 12 28.68 12.13 9.48
C ARG A 12 27.92 10.83 9.70
N ALA A 13 28.66 9.73 9.86
CA ALA A 13 28.09 8.40 10.06
C ALA A 13 28.97 7.62 11.03
N SER A 14 28.34 6.80 11.84
CA SER A 14 29.00 5.76 12.62
C SER A 14 29.54 4.64 11.72
N PRO A 15 30.49 3.82 12.21
CA PRO A 15 30.98 2.67 11.46
C PRO A 15 29.86 1.70 11.03
N ASP A 16 28.89 1.47 11.90
CA ASP A 16 27.78 0.55 11.63
C ASP A 16 26.84 1.08 10.54
N GLU A 17 26.59 2.38 10.52
CA GLU A 17 25.82 3.03 9.45
C GLU A 17 26.54 2.91 8.11
N LEU A 18 27.86 3.13 8.07
CA LEU A 18 28.65 2.96 6.85
C LEU A 18 28.62 1.54 6.31
N VAL A 19 28.73 0.53 7.18
CA VAL A 19 28.64 -0.88 6.77
C VAL A 19 27.25 -1.16 6.18
N ARG A 20 26.21 -0.72 6.88
CA ARG A 20 24.81 -0.95 6.49
C ARG A 20 24.49 -0.28 5.15
N TRP A 21 24.87 0.98 4.97
CA TRP A 21 24.63 1.72 3.72
C TRP A 21 25.40 1.13 2.53
N ASN A 22 26.65 0.72 2.73
CA ASN A 22 27.42 0.04 1.68
C ASN A 22 26.78 -1.29 1.27
N HIS A 23 26.26 -2.04 2.25
CA HIS A 23 25.57 -3.30 1.96
C HIS A 23 24.29 -3.05 1.14
N ILE A 24 23.46 -2.10 1.56
CA ILE A 24 22.23 -1.73 0.85
C ILE A 24 22.54 -1.23 -0.56
N ALA A 25 23.51 -0.32 -0.71
CA ALA A 25 23.91 0.19 -2.02
C ALA A 25 24.25 -0.95 -2.99
N ARG A 26 25.06 -1.92 -2.54
CA ARG A 26 25.42 -3.09 -3.35
C ARG A 26 24.25 -4.01 -3.63
N SER A 27 23.37 -4.27 -2.66
CA SER A 27 22.20 -5.13 -2.87
C SER A 27 21.22 -4.53 -3.89
N HIS A 28 21.20 -3.21 -4.02
CA HIS A 28 20.42 -2.48 -5.04
C HIS A 28 21.20 -2.25 -6.35
N GLY A 29 22.39 -2.84 -6.52
CA GLY A 29 23.16 -2.78 -7.77
C GLY A 29 23.98 -1.50 -7.97
N HIS A 30 24.10 -0.66 -6.95
CA HIS A 30 24.92 0.56 -7.02
C HIS A 30 26.39 0.25 -6.75
N VAL A 31 27.26 0.91 -7.53
CA VAL A 31 28.71 0.76 -7.43
C VAL A 31 29.26 1.37 -6.13
N THR A 32 28.63 2.46 -5.66
CA THR A 32 29.06 3.16 -4.44
C THR A 32 27.85 3.63 -3.62
N THR A 33 28.06 3.79 -2.32
CA THR A 33 27.07 4.40 -1.42
C THR A 33 26.68 5.82 -1.86
N SER A 34 27.61 6.61 -2.41
CA SER A 34 27.32 7.94 -2.93
C SER A 34 26.47 7.94 -4.20
N ASP A 35 26.55 6.88 -5.00
CA ASP A 35 25.67 6.69 -6.17
C ASP A 35 24.26 6.34 -5.73
N TRP A 36 24.14 5.40 -4.78
CA TRP A 36 22.87 5.02 -4.17
C TRP A 36 22.17 6.19 -3.47
N ILE A 37 22.86 6.94 -2.60
CA ILE A 37 22.30 8.11 -1.90
C ILE A 37 21.79 9.14 -2.90
N ARG A 38 22.50 9.35 -4.02
CA ARG A 38 22.05 10.29 -5.05
C ARG A 38 20.78 9.79 -5.74
N SER A 39 20.73 8.52 -6.12
CA SER A 39 19.52 7.92 -6.69
C SER A 39 18.34 8.05 -5.72
N LEU A 40 18.57 7.85 -4.42
CA LEU A 40 17.56 8.01 -3.38
C LEU A 40 17.06 9.45 -3.30
N LEU A 41 17.97 10.43 -3.20
CA LEU A 41 17.61 11.85 -3.14
C LEU A 41 16.85 12.30 -4.39
N THR A 42 17.27 11.86 -5.58
CA THR A 42 16.56 12.14 -6.83
C THR A 42 15.19 11.49 -6.86
N SER A 43 15.05 10.25 -6.37
CA SER A 43 13.74 9.59 -6.28
C SER A 43 12.80 10.28 -5.31
N ALA A 44 13.33 10.82 -4.20
CA ALA A 44 12.56 11.56 -3.21
C ALA A 44 12.12 12.93 -3.76
N GLU A 45 13.01 13.64 -4.47
CA GLU A 45 12.70 14.90 -5.15
C GLU A 45 11.61 14.72 -6.22
N LEU A 46 11.71 13.65 -7.02
CA LEU A 46 10.72 13.31 -8.06
C LEU A 46 9.38 12.84 -7.48
N SER A 47 9.39 12.25 -6.28
CA SER A 47 8.17 11.78 -5.61
C SER A 47 7.39 12.91 -4.92
N GLY A 48 7.94 14.13 -4.85
CA GLY A 48 7.26 15.30 -4.30
C GLY A 48 6.78 15.08 -2.86
N ASP A 49 7.72 15.07 -1.91
CA ASP A 49 7.51 15.10 -0.46
C ASP A 49 6.11 14.68 0.03
N ASP A 50 5.88 13.37 0.04
CA ASP A 50 5.17 12.72 1.14
C ASP A 50 5.75 11.31 1.25
N GLY A 51 6.38 11.01 2.39
CA GLY A 51 7.02 9.73 2.67
C GLY A 51 6.05 8.56 2.53
N SER A 52 5.96 8.04 1.30
CA SER A 52 5.44 6.75 0.87
C SER A 52 4.11 6.30 1.51
N PRO A 53 2.95 6.52 0.84
CA PRO A 53 1.71 5.81 1.18
C PRO A 53 1.89 4.28 1.20
N ILE A 54 2.89 3.74 0.49
CA ILE A 54 3.22 2.31 0.45
C ILE A 54 3.78 1.82 1.80
N SER A 55 4.58 2.62 2.51
CA SER A 55 5.10 2.23 3.83
C SER A 55 4.00 2.15 4.88
N ASP A 56 3.05 3.09 4.85
CA ASP A 56 1.88 3.07 5.74
C ASP A 56 0.92 1.94 5.40
N GLU A 57 0.70 1.67 4.11
CA GLU A 57 -0.13 0.57 3.66
C GLU A 57 0.49 -0.78 4.04
N LEU A 58 1.80 -0.98 3.86
CA LEU A 58 2.51 -2.17 4.31
C LEU A 58 2.50 -2.31 5.85
N ARG A 59 2.60 -1.21 6.59
CA ARG A 59 2.49 -1.21 8.06
C ARG A 59 1.08 -1.57 8.52
N ARG A 60 0.04 -1.11 7.82
CA ARG A 60 -1.36 -1.47 8.05
C ARG A 60 -1.61 -2.94 7.72
N LEU A 61 -1.13 -3.42 6.57
CA LEU A 61 -1.21 -4.83 6.17
C LEU A 61 -0.52 -5.75 7.19
N ARG A 62 0.67 -5.39 7.66
CA ARG A 62 1.37 -6.13 8.71
C ARG A 62 0.54 -6.18 10.01
N THR A 63 -0.02 -5.05 10.42
CA THR A 63 -0.89 -4.99 11.62
C THR A 63 -2.14 -5.87 11.47
N GLN A 64 -2.78 -5.85 10.29
CA GLN A 64 -3.93 -6.70 10.01
C GLN A 64 -3.55 -8.18 10.03
N LEU A 65 -2.42 -8.55 9.43
CA LEU A 65 -1.94 -9.94 9.44
C LEU A 65 -1.59 -10.42 10.85
N SER A 66 -1.00 -9.57 11.69
CA SER A 66 -0.77 -9.90 13.10
C SER A 66 -2.08 -10.14 13.88
N ARG A 67 -3.12 -9.34 13.62
CA ARG A 67 -4.45 -9.57 14.22
C ARG A 67 -5.06 -10.89 13.75
N VAL A 68 -4.95 -11.21 12.46
CA VAL A 68 -5.40 -12.50 11.92
C VAL A 68 -4.63 -13.65 12.57
N GLY A 69 -3.31 -13.56 12.67
CA GLY A 69 -2.48 -14.57 13.33
C GLY A 69 -2.84 -14.75 14.81
N ASN A 70 -3.08 -13.67 15.54
CA ASN A 70 -3.51 -13.73 16.94
C ASN A 70 -4.89 -14.39 17.08
N ASN A 71 -5.83 -14.06 16.21
CA ASN A 71 -7.16 -14.67 16.21
C ASN A 71 -7.08 -16.17 15.88
N LEU A 72 -6.27 -16.56 14.90
CA LEU A 72 -6.02 -17.97 14.59
C LEU A 72 -5.37 -18.70 15.76
N ASN A 73 -4.44 -18.06 16.46
CA ASN A 73 -3.82 -18.63 17.65
C ASN A 73 -4.81 -18.79 18.80
N GLN A 74 -5.74 -17.83 18.97
CA GLN A 74 -6.84 -17.93 19.93
C GLN A 74 -7.83 -19.02 19.55
N LEU A 75 -8.17 -19.16 18.27
CA LEU A 75 -9.05 -20.24 17.78
C LEU A 75 -8.39 -21.62 17.93
N ALA A 76 -7.10 -21.72 17.65
CA ALA A 76 -6.34 -22.94 17.87
C ALA A 76 -6.26 -23.26 19.36
N HIS A 77 -6.02 -22.25 20.20
CA HIS A 77 -6.00 -22.42 21.65
C HIS A 77 -7.40 -22.77 22.21
N SER A 78 -8.48 -22.18 21.71
CA SER A 78 -9.85 -22.48 22.14
C SER A 78 -10.30 -23.86 21.66
N ALA A 79 -9.92 -24.26 20.45
CA ALA A 79 -10.18 -25.60 19.92
C ALA A 79 -9.36 -26.68 20.66
N ASN A 80 -8.13 -26.36 21.07
CA ASN A 80 -7.28 -27.25 21.87
C ASN A 80 -7.70 -27.29 23.35
N CYS A 81 -8.35 -26.23 23.86
CA CYS A 81 -8.88 -26.15 25.21
C CYS A 81 -10.41 -26.33 25.23
N GLY A 82 -10.91 -27.43 24.67
CA GLY A 82 -12.03 -28.22 25.20
C GLY A 82 -13.38 -27.58 25.57
N ASP A 83 -13.68 -26.30 25.30
CA ASP A 83 -14.99 -25.71 25.57
C ASP A 83 -15.69 -25.33 24.28
N ALA A 84 -16.50 -26.27 23.81
CA ALA A 84 -17.44 -26.09 22.73
C ALA A 84 -18.53 -25.08 23.11
N VAL A 85 -18.25 -23.78 23.08
CA VAL A 85 -19.27 -22.74 23.28
C VAL A 85 -19.04 -21.56 22.32
N HIS A 86 -20.01 -21.38 21.42
CA HIS A 86 -20.30 -20.17 20.62
C HIS A 86 -19.42 -19.77 19.41
N CYS A 87 -19.04 -20.72 18.54
CA CYS A 87 -18.52 -20.36 17.20
C CYS A 87 -19.56 -19.74 16.26
N GLY A 88 -20.86 -19.92 16.51
CA GLY A 88 -21.92 -19.43 15.61
C GLY A 88 -21.94 -17.91 15.44
N SER A 89 -21.89 -17.14 16.53
CA SER A 89 -21.99 -15.67 16.47
C SER A 89 -20.78 -15.02 15.78
N VAL A 90 -19.59 -15.58 15.97
CA VAL A 90 -18.36 -15.08 15.32
C VAL A 90 -18.39 -15.39 13.82
N LEU A 91 -18.93 -16.55 13.42
CA LEU A 91 -19.11 -16.89 12.01
C LEU A 91 -20.14 -15.97 11.34
N ASP A 92 -21.25 -15.64 12.02
CA ASP A 92 -22.25 -14.70 11.53
C ASP A 92 -21.67 -13.27 11.34
N GLU A 93 -20.79 -12.84 12.24
CA GLU A 93 -20.09 -11.55 12.13
C GLU A 93 -19.10 -11.54 10.95
N ILE A 94 -18.37 -12.64 10.73
CA ILE A 94 -17.46 -12.80 9.58
C ILE A 94 -18.26 -12.76 8.26
N GLU A 95 -19.38 -13.46 8.18
CA GLU A 95 -20.24 -13.47 6.99
C GLU A 95 -20.81 -12.08 6.69
N THR A 96 -21.25 -11.36 7.72
CA THR A 96 -21.71 -9.97 7.61
C THR A 96 -20.61 -9.05 7.08
N LEU A 97 -19.36 -9.25 7.53
CA LEU A 97 -18.22 -8.46 7.08
C LEU A 97 -17.86 -8.73 5.61
N ILE A 98 -17.91 -10.00 5.19
CA ILE A 98 -17.69 -10.42 3.80
C ILE A 98 -18.72 -9.75 2.88
N HIS A 99 -20.01 -9.82 3.22
CA HIS A 99 -21.06 -9.17 2.42
C HIS A 99 -20.90 -7.65 2.32
N ARG A 100 -20.40 -7.01 3.38
CA ARG A 100 -20.10 -5.57 3.35
C ARG A 100 -18.94 -5.25 2.40
N LEU A 101 -17.88 -6.07 2.41
CA LEU A 101 -16.75 -5.93 1.48
C LEU A 101 -17.19 -6.11 0.03
N ASP A 102 -17.99 -7.13 -0.26
CA ASP A 102 -18.53 -7.37 -1.60
C ASP A 102 -19.36 -6.19 -2.11
N ARG A 103 -20.15 -5.56 -1.23
CA ARG A 103 -20.94 -4.37 -1.59
C ARG A 103 -20.05 -3.17 -1.92
N ILE A 104 -18.95 -2.98 -1.20
CA ILE A 104 -18.00 -1.90 -1.43
C ILE A 104 -17.24 -2.13 -2.74
N LEU A 105 -16.74 -3.35 -2.96
CA LEU A 105 -16.04 -3.74 -4.18
C LEU A 105 -16.95 -3.64 -5.42
N SER A 106 -18.22 -4.02 -5.28
CA SER A 106 -19.22 -3.91 -6.35
C SER A 106 -19.56 -2.45 -6.70
N ARG A 107 -19.60 -1.55 -5.70
CA ARG A 107 -19.79 -0.11 -5.94
C ARG A 107 -18.58 0.52 -6.64
N SER A 108 -17.37 0.09 -6.27
CA SER A 108 -16.14 0.52 -6.93
C SER A 108 -16.11 0.10 -8.42
N ARG A 109 -16.55 -1.13 -8.74
CA ARG A 109 -16.68 -1.60 -10.13
C ARG A 109 -17.79 -0.92 -10.94
N LYS A 110 -18.83 -0.38 -10.30
CA LYS A 110 -19.97 0.28 -10.97
C LYS A 110 -19.74 1.76 -11.32
N ASN A 111 -18.54 2.30 -11.05
CA ASN A 111 -18.13 3.61 -11.54
C ASN A 111 -17.18 3.48 -12.75
N PRO A 112 -17.68 3.18 -13.97
CA PRO A 112 -16.95 3.54 -15.16
C PRO A 112 -17.05 5.06 -15.32
N SER A 113 -15.91 5.74 -15.20
CA SER A 113 -15.73 7.09 -15.72
C SER A 113 -16.02 7.10 -17.21
N SER A 114 -17.23 7.50 -17.60
CA SER A 114 -17.60 7.84 -18.97
C SER A 114 -17.96 9.32 -19.00
N ARG A 115 -16.93 10.17 -19.13
CA ARG A 115 -17.08 11.57 -19.50
C ARG A 115 -17.29 11.66 -21.02
N THR A 116 -18.49 12.15 -21.37
CA THR A 116 -18.77 13.12 -22.45
C THR A 116 -18.87 12.64 -23.91
N ALA A 117 -20.11 12.58 -24.41
CA ALA A 117 -20.50 13.17 -25.69
C ALA A 117 -22.01 13.44 -25.66
N TYR A 118 -22.42 14.69 -25.41
CA TYR A 118 -23.81 15.11 -25.58
C TYR A 118 -24.04 15.35 -27.08
N ARG A 119 -24.84 14.51 -27.73
CA ARG A 119 -25.48 14.83 -29.02
C ARG A 119 -26.93 15.17 -28.72
N THR A 120 -27.27 16.44 -28.79
CA THR A 120 -28.65 16.92 -28.90
C THR A 120 -29.17 16.54 -30.29
N CYS A 121 -30.24 15.74 -30.33
CA CYS A 121 -31.11 15.64 -31.49
C CYS A 121 -32.49 16.11 -31.04
N ASP A 122 -32.85 17.33 -31.45
CA ASP A 122 -34.23 17.78 -31.49
C ASP A 122 -35.05 16.84 -32.37
N THR A 123 -36.20 16.38 -31.90
CA THR A 123 -37.33 16.05 -32.76
C THR A 123 -38.62 16.25 -31.99
N THR A 124 -39.27 17.36 -32.30
CA THR A 124 -40.67 17.66 -32.02
C THR A 124 -41.57 16.59 -32.63
N VAL A 125 -42.42 15.98 -31.80
CA VAL A 125 -43.59 15.21 -32.27
C VAL A 125 -44.81 16.07 -32.01
N THR A 126 -45.42 16.59 -33.09
CA THR A 126 -46.76 17.18 -33.05
C THR A 126 -47.72 16.16 -33.64
N LEU A 127 -48.73 15.80 -32.84
CA LEU A 127 -49.85 14.93 -33.20
C LEU A 127 -50.96 15.74 -33.88
N HIS A 128 -51.62 15.05 -34.83
CA HIS A 128 -52.80 15.39 -35.64
C HIS A 128 -52.60 16.21 -36.92
#